data_AF-A0A7C8HYE6-F1
#
_entry.id   AF-A0A7C8HYE6-F1
#
_cell.length_a   1.000
_cell.length_b   1.000
_cell.length_c   1.000
_cell.angle_alpha   90.00
_cell.angle_beta   90.00
_cell.angle_gamma   90.00
#
_symmetry.space_group_name_H-M   'P 1'
#
loop_
_entity.id
_entity.type
_entity.pdbx_description
1 polymer ?
#
loop_
_entity_poly.entity_id
_entity_poly.type
_entity_poly.pdbx_seq_one_letter_code
_entity_poly.pdbx_strand_id
1 'polypeptide(L)'
;MSSIGELQMQIAAVLAEVKSNQHKVQDVIPQEMLDHFQELNELKNAREYIKQAEEREAKLQEQNSELEKELKVAKQAVEDLPGDHMQLKTEYGLMENQADFYKNLATAAEERATKYQQQWQDAQKKQVAADNKQKTIQSLEKELEQEKSIILKLLEENRTIAATYDSMREQDFEKLAAKEEKLMELEHSIADMQEQYQNLEVESDVIEKQLTDVVVSLDTETKTSADAVNSLSNRIQARERHIQACQRRNAATVSEIVPLRNYYDHCYAIIQIYQRIFQSLLLPKENKPVWLPDTLQAALDSAYRELEAFHFVHAAMDSEGLGDEELAVKEHIEGVFGTAKKMQGALTGIAEDVKMFLGQLSQKPDLLNVMRMKFGMLRRK
;
A
#
# COMPACT_ATOMS: atom_id res chain seq x y z
N MET A 1 94.96 4.03 182.04
CA MET A 1 93.79 4.79 181.55
C MET A 1 92.58 3.93 181.77
N SER A 2 91.70 4.42 182.62
CA SER A 2 90.53 3.72 183.15
C SER A 2 89.41 3.53 182.13
N SER A 3 88.46 2.64 182.49
CA SER A 3 87.03 2.65 182.11
C SER A 3 86.71 2.07 180.73
N ILE A 4 85.77 1.12 180.51
CA ILE A 4 84.45 0.89 181.15
C ILE A 4 84.32 -0.49 181.81
N GLY A 5 85.19 -1.45 181.46
CA GLY A 5 85.14 -2.81 182.01
C GLY A 5 85.34 -2.85 183.53
N GLU A 6 86.21 -1.98 184.06
CA GLU A 6 86.45 -1.85 185.51
C GLU A 6 85.23 -1.29 186.26
N LEU A 7 84.45 -0.40 185.63
CA LEU A 7 83.22 0.17 186.21
C LEU A 7 82.10 -0.88 186.28
N GLN A 8 81.99 -1.74 185.27
CA GLN A 8 81.04 -2.85 185.32
C GLN A 8 81.42 -3.91 186.36
N MET A 9 82.72 -4.18 186.57
CA MET A 9 83.15 -5.09 187.65
C MET A 9 82.88 -4.50 189.03
N GLN A 10 83.04 -3.20 189.23
CA GLN A 10 82.69 -2.57 190.51
C GLN A 10 81.18 -2.57 190.75
N ILE A 11 80.35 -2.31 189.74
CA ILE A 11 78.89 -2.36 189.87
C ILE A 11 78.39 -3.81 190.08
N ALA A 12 79.02 -4.79 189.42
CA ALA A 12 78.73 -6.20 189.64
C ALA A 12 79.13 -6.66 191.05
N ALA A 13 80.27 -6.18 191.59
CA ALA A 13 80.70 -6.47 192.95
C ALA A 13 79.75 -5.88 194.00
N VAL A 14 79.26 -4.65 193.80
CA VAL A 14 78.28 -4.02 194.70
C VAL A 14 76.92 -4.72 194.64
N LEU A 15 76.45 -5.14 193.45
CA LEU A 15 75.20 -5.92 193.32
C LEU A 15 75.32 -7.33 193.90
N ALA A 16 76.51 -7.94 193.88
CA ALA A 16 76.77 -9.23 194.51
C ALA A 16 76.79 -9.13 196.04
N GLU A 17 77.35 -8.05 196.61
CA GLU A 17 77.40 -7.80 198.06
C GLU A 17 76.02 -7.46 198.63
N VAL A 18 75.15 -6.82 197.85
CA VAL A 18 73.73 -6.62 198.22
C VAL A 18 72.95 -7.94 198.21
N LYS A 19 73.28 -8.88 197.30
CA LYS A 19 72.66 -10.21 197.27
C LYS A 19 73.06 -11.11 198.44
N SER A 20 74.24 -10.92 199.05
CA SER A 20 74.63 -11.66 200.26
C SER A 20 73.94 -11.16 201.53
N ASN A 21 73.48 -9.91 201.57
CA ASN A 21 72.79 -9.31 202.73
C ASN A 21 71.24 -9.35 202.65
N GLN A 22 70.67 -10.17 201.77
CA GLN A 22 69.20 -10.36 201.64
C GLN A 22 68.38 -9.06 201.52
N HIS A 23 68.98 -7.99 200.98
CA HIS A 23 68.27 -6.74 200.69
C HIS A 23 67.89 -6.66 199.20
N LYS A 24 66.71 -6.12 198.91
CA LYS A 24 66.17 -6.01 197.55
C LYS A 24 66.66 -4.73 196.87
N VAL A 25 67.09 -4.85 195.61
CA VAL A 25 67.63 -3.75 194.80
C VAL A 25 66.58 -2.68 194.42
N GLN A 26 65.31 -2.89 194.75
CA GLN A 26 64.26 -1.85 194.65
C GLN A 26 63.98 -1.09 195.96
N ASP A 27 64.65 -1.39 197.09
CA ASP A 27 64.69 -0.46 198.25
C ASP A 27 65.84 0.57 198.12
N VAL A 28 66.64 0.48 197.05
CA VAL A 28 67.85 1.31 196.87
C VAL A 28 67.82 2.10 195.56
N ILE A 29 66.81 1.92 194.69
CA ILE A 29 66.77 2.60 193.39
C ILE A 29 65.45 3.35 193.18
N PRO A 30 65.51 4.68 192.90
CA PRO A 30 64.37 5.57 192.69
C PRO A 30 63.39 5.13 191.60
N GLN A 31 62.12 5.47 191.84
CA GLN A 31 60.95 5.06 191.06
C GLN A 31 60.92 5.61 189.62
N GLU A 32 61.76 6.60 189.28
CA GLU A 32 61.87 7.18 187.93
C GLU A 32 62.68 6.31 186.95
N MET A 33 63.43 5.30 187.42
CA MET A 33 64.26 4.44 186.57
C MET A 33 63.52 3.22 185.98
N LEU A 34 62.21 3.10 186.23
CA LEU A 34 61.38 2.01 185.71
C LEU A 34 61.02 2.19 184.22
N ASP A 35 60.91 3.42 183.74
CA ASP A 35 60.54 3.70 182.34
C ASP A 35 61.67 3.34 181.35
N HIS A 36 62.94 3.44 181.77
CA HIS A 36 64.09 3.04 180.94
C HIS A 36 64.17 1.53 180.65
N PHE A 37 63.45 0.68 181.39
CA PHE A 37 63.40 -0.74 181.08
C PHE A 37 62.42 -1.07 179.94
N GLN A 38 61.43 -0.23 179.65
CA GLN A 38 60.60 -0.38 178.44
C GLN A 38 61.40 -0.03 177.18
N GLU A 39 62.23 1.02 177.22
CA GLU A 39 63.14 1.38 176.12
C GLU A 39 64.13 0.25 175.77
N LEU A 40 64.56 -0.53 176.78
CA LEU A 40 65.45 -1.68 176.57
C LEU A 40 64.81 -2.85 175.80
N ASN A 41 63.48 -3.03 175.90
CA ASN A 41 62.77 -4.06 175.13
C ASN A 41 62.52 -3.60 173.68
N GLU A 42 62.22 -2.32 173.47
CA GLU A 42 62.09 -1.76 172.11
C GLU A 42 63.42 -1.79 171.36
N LEU A 43 64.55 -1.53 172.04
CA LEU A 43 65.89 -1.65 171.46
C LEU A 43 66.27 -3.08 171.06
N LYS A 44 65.74 -4.10 171.75
CA LYS A 44 66.02 -5.50 171.42
C LYS A 44 65.25 -5.93 170.16
N ASN A 45 63.98 -5.53 170.04
CA ASN A 45 63.18 -5.74 168.82
C ASN A 45 63.76 -4.97 167.63
N ALA A 46 64.26 -3.73 167.84
CA ALA A 46 64.94 -2.96 166.80
C ALA A 46 66.24 -3.66 166.33
N ARG A 47 67.00 -4.29 167.23
CA ARG A 47 68.21 -5.05 166.85
C ARG A 47 67.92 -6.33 166.07
N GLU A 48 66.85 -7.07 166.39
CA GLU A 48 66.45 -8.24 165.59
C GLU A 48 65.94 -7.82 164.21
N TYR A 49 65.22 -6.69 164.10
CA TYR A 49 64.79 -6.14 162.82
C TYR A 49 65.97 -5.67 161.96
N ILE A 50 66.96 -5.01 162.55
CA ILE A 50 68.20 -4.59 161.84
C ILE A 50 68.96 -5.82 161.34
N LYS A 51 69.10 -6.87 162.16
CA LYS A 51 69.84 -8.06 161.73
C LYS A 51 69.13 -8.81 160.60
N GLN A 52 67.80 -8.89 160.64
CA GLN A 52 67.01 -9.45 159.53
C GLN A 52 67.05 -8.58 158.27
N ALA A 53 67.11 -7.25 158.42
CA ALA A 53 67.28 -6.32 157.31
C ALA A 53 68.67 -6.43 156.69
N GLU A 54 69.74 -6.51 157.49
CA GLU A 54 71.13 -6.70 157.03
C GLU A 54 71.31 -8.05 156.31
N GLU A 55 70.71 -9.14 156.80
CA GLU A 55 70.74 -10.43 156.11
C GLU A 55 69.93 -10.41 154.79
N ARG A 56 68.82 -9.65 154.74
CA ARG A 56 68.05 -9.44 153.50
C ARG A 56 68.81 -8.58 152.51
N GLU A 57 69.47 -7.53 152.98
CA GLU A 57 70.24 -6.61 152.15
C GLU A 57 71.47 -7.31 151.58
N ALA A 58 72.17 -8.12 152.37
CA ALA A 58 73.26 -8.98 151.89
C ALA A 58 72.78 -9.99 150.85
N LYS A 59 71.64 -10.68 151.08
CA LYS A 59 71.06 -11.60 150.09
C LYS A 59 70.60 -10.88 148.81
N LEU A 60 70.05 -9.67 148.92
CA LEU A 60 69.65 -8.86 147.77
C LEU A 60 70.85 -8.31 147.00
N GLN A 61 71.94 -7.94 147.69
CA GLN A 61 73.20 -7.56 147.04
C GLN A 61 73.83 -8.74 146.31
N GLU A 62 73.80 -9.93 146.90
CA GLU A 62 74.30 -11.14 146.27
C GLU A 62 73.44 -11.52 145.05
N GLN A 63 72.10 -11.50 145.18
CA GLN A 63 71.18 -11.74 144.07
C GLN A 63 71.29 -10.69 142.96
N ASN A 64 71.48 -9.40 143.29
CA ASN A 64 71.74 -8.38 142.27
C ASN A 64 73.10 -8.59 141.59
N SER A 65 74.12 -9.02 142.34
CA SER A 65 75.43 -9.33 141.76
C SER A 65 75.40 -10.57 140.87
N GLU A 66 74.56 -11.56 141.19
CA GLU A 66 74.29 -12.72 140.34
C GLU A 66 73.46 -12.36 139.12
N LEU A 67 72.39 -11.58 139.27
CA LEU A 67 71.59 -11.09 138.15
C LEU A 67 72.39 -10.19 137.21
N GLU A 68 73.27 -9.32 137.70
CA GLU A 68 74.15 -8.52 136.84
C GLU A 68 75.16 -9.39 136.08
N LYS A 69 75.63 -10.48 136.70
CA LYS A 69 76.47 -11.47 136.02
C LYS A 69 75.68 -12.25 134.97
N GLU A 70 74.47 -12.73 135.29
CA GLU A 70 73.59 -13.41 134.34
C GLU A 70 73.19 -12.49 133.17
N LEU A 71 72.97 -11.21 133.42
CA LEU A 71 72.63 -10.23 132.39
C LEU A 71 73.85 -9.89 131.52
N LYS A 72 75.06 -9.83 132.08
CA LYS A 72 76.31 -9.74 131.30
C LYS A 72 76.55 -11.00 130.48
N VAL A 73 76.34 -12.18 131.03
CA VAL A 73 76.47 -13.46 130.33
C VAL A 73 75.42 -13.60 129.24
N ALA A 74 74.18 -13.18 129.46
CA ALA A 74 73.12 -13.19 128.45
C ALA A 74 73.37 -12.16 127.34
N LYS A 75 73.89 -10.96 127.66
CA LYS A 75 74.29 -9.97 126.65
C LYS A 75 75.50 -10.44 125.83
N GLN A 76 76.48 -11.08 126.48
CA GLN A 76 77.57 -11.73 125.75
C GLN A 76 77.09 -12.95 124.95
N ALA A 77 76.09 -13.71 125.39
CA ALA A 77 75.50 -14.79 124.61
C ALA A 77 74.64 -14.32 123.42
N VAL A 78 74.21 -13.05 123.40
CA VAL A 78 73.55 -12.41 122.25
C VAL A 78 74.56 -11.77 121.30
N GLU A 79 75.69 -11.26 121.80
CA GLU A 79 76.81 -10.78 120.96
C GLU A 79 77.68 -11.94 120.41
N ASP A 80 77.82 -13.04 121.16
CA ASP A 80 78.47 -14.31 120.78
C ASP A 80 77.43 -15.34 120.28
N LEU A 81 76.43 -14.89 119.50
CA LEU A 81 75.72 -15.83 118.63
C LEU A 81 76.72 -16.38 117.60
N PRO A 82 76.82 -17.72 117.44
CA PRO A 82 77.80 -18.32 116.54
C PRO A 82 77.62 -17.79 115.13
N GLY A 83 78.72 -17.69 114.37
CA GLY A 83 78.74 -17.19 113.00
C GLY A 83 77.62 -17.75 112.11
N ASP A 84 77.12 -18.95 112.41
CA ASP A 84 75.97 -19.60 111.81
C ASP A 84 74.68 -18.75 111.75
N HIS A 85 74.34 -17.92 112.76
CA HIS A 85 73.10 -17.10 112.67
C HIS A 85 73.30 -15.87 111.77
N MET A 86 74.49 -15.25 111.81
CA MET A 86 74.84 -14.18 110.88
C MET A 86 74.94 -14.72 109.45
N GLN A 87 75.53 -15.90 109.27
CA GLN A 87 75.54 -16.63 108.00
C GLN A 87 74.11 -16.93 107.54
N LEU A 88 73.25 -17.50 108.37
CA LEU A 88 71.86 -17.80 108.02
C LEU A 88 71.06 -16.54 107.63
N LYS A 89 71.29 -15.40 108.30
CA LYS A 89 70.66 -14.13 107.93
C LYS A 89 71.16 -13.61 106.58
N THR A 90 72.46 -13.73 106.31
CA THR A 90 73.03 -13.40 105.00
C THR A 90 72.58 -14.36 103.90
N GLU A 91 72.46 -15.65 104.20
CA GLU A 91 71.95 -16.69 103.29
C GLU A 91 70.47 -16.48 103.01
N TYR A 92 69.67 -16.14 104.02
CA TYR A 92 68.26 -15.80 103.84
C TYR A 92 68.11 -14.56 102.96
N GLY A 93 68.89 -13.50 103.20
CA GLY A 93 68.90 -12.32 102.33
C GLY A 93 69.40 -12.62 100.92
N LEU A 94 70.37 -13.52 100.76
CA LEU A 94 70.82 -13.99 99.45
C LEU A 94 69.72 -14.79 98.73
N MET A 95 69.00 -15.66 99.44
CA MET A 95 67.89 -16.45 98.91
C MET A 95 66.68 -15.59 98.55
N GLU A 96 66.37 -14.58 99.36
CA GLU A 96 65.32 -13.58 99.07
C GLU A 96 65.68 -12.78 97.80
N ASN A 97 66.92 -12.29 97.71
CA ASN A 97 67.42 -11.62 96.51
C ASN A 97 67.42 -12.54 95.27
N GLN A 98 67.75 -13.82 95.43
CA GLN A 98 67.68 -14.80 94.34
C GLN A 98 66.23 -15.07 93.93
N ALA A 99 65.32 -15.20 94.88
CA ALA A 99 63.89 -15.39 94.62
C ALA A 99 63.30 -14.17 93.88
N ASP A 100 63.64 -12.96 94.31
CA ASP A 100 63.24 -11.72 93.64
C ASP A 100 63.86 -11.60 92.24
N PHE A 101 65.13 -11.97 92.08
CA PHE A 101 65.76 -12.02 90.77
C PHE A 101 65.03 -12.98 89.82
N TYR A 102 64.76 -14.21 90.24
CA TYR A 102 64.04 -15.18 89.41
C TYR A 102 62.59 -14.80 89.17
N LYS A 103 61.92 -14.16 90.13
CA LYS A 103 60.56 -13.62 89.95
C LYS A 103 60.53 -12.48 88.93
N ASN A 104 61.50 -11.55 88.99
CA ASN A 104 61.65 -10.49 88.01
C ASN A 104 62.02 -11.03 86.63
N LEU A 105 62.85 -12.08 86.57
CA LEU A 105 63.18 -12.77 85.32
C LEU A 105 61.96 -13.48 84.72
N ALA A 106 61.15 -14.15 85.55
CA ALA A 106 59.93 -14.83 85.12
C ALA A 106 58.88 -13.85 84.62
N THR A 107 58.61 -12.76 85.36
CA THR A 107 57.68 -11.70 84.92
C THR A 107 58.15 -11.01 83.65
N ALA A 108 59.44 -10.69 83.52
CA ALA A 108 59.99 -10.15 82.28
C ALA A 108 59.89 -11.13 81.10
N ALA A 109 60.04 -12.44 81.34
CA ALA A 109 59.85 -13.47 80.32
C ALA A 109 58.37 -13.62 79.92
N GLU A 110 57.43 -13.55 80.86
CA GLU A 110 55.99 -13.55 80.61
C GLU A 110 55.56 -12.31 79.83
N GLU A 111 56.03 -11.12 80.19
CA GLU A 111 55.79 -9.88 79.44
C GLU A 111 56.35 -9.97 78.00
N ARG A 112 57.53 -10.56 77.83
CA ARG A 112 58.12 -10.76 76.51
C ARG A 112 57.32 -11.79 75.70
N ALA A 113 56.89 -12.89 76.31
CA ALA A 113 56.07 -13.91 75.67
C ALA A 113 54.70 -13.37 75.24
N THR A 114 54.03 -12.60 76.11
CA THR A 114 52.75 -11.96 75.80
C THR A 114 52.89 -10.91 74.69
N LYS A 115 53.96 -10.10 74.69
CA LYS A 115 54.27 -9.19 73.58
C LYS A 115 54.48 -9.94 72.27
N TYR A 116 55.25 -11.03 72.27
CA TYR A 116 55.43 -11.84 71.06
C TYR A 116 54.14 -12.51 70.60
N GLN A 117 53.30 -12.99 71.53
CA GLN A 117 51.99 -13.54 71.20
C GLN A 117 51.08 -12.49 70.54
N GLN A 118 51.03 -11.26 71.08
CA GLN A 118 50.28 -10.16 70.49
C GLN A 118 50.81 -9.80 69.09
N GLN A 119 52.14 -9.63 68.96
CA GLN A 119 52.77 -9.34 67.67
C GLN A 119 52.49 -10.43 66.63
N TRP A 120 52.52 -11.70 67.03
CA TRP A 120 52.19 -12.83 66.16
C TRP A 120 50.72 -12.82 65.75
N GLN A 121 49.79 -12.56 66.68
CA GLN A 121 48.36 -12.43 66.36
C GLN A 121 48.09 -11.26 65.41
N ASP A 122 48.76 -10.13 65.59
CA ASP A 122 48.62 -8.97 64.70
C ASP A 122 49.22 -9.25 63.31
N ALA A 123 50.37 -9.93 63.25
CA ALA A 123 50.95 -10.37 61.98
C ALA A 123 50.02 -11.37 61.26
N GLN A 124 49.42 -12.31 62.00
CA GLN A 124 48.46 -13.27 61.46
C GLN A 124 47.20 -12.57 60.92
N LYS A 125 46.65 -11.60 61.65
CA LYS A 125 45.52 -10.78 61.17
C LYS A 125 45.86 -10.02 59.89
N LYS A 126 47.06 -9.43 59.82
CA LYS A 126 47.54 -8.73 58.62
C LYS A 126 47.71 -9.69 57.44
N GLN A 127 48.22 -10.89 57.68
CA GLN A 127 48.35 -11.92 56.65
C GLN A 127 46.98 -12.35 56.11
N VAL A 128 46.02 -12.66 56.98
CA VAL A 128 44.65 -13.00 56.56
C VAL A 128 44.00 -11.86 55.76
N ALA A 129 44.20 -10.61 56.17
CA ALA A 129 43.72 -9.45 55.42
C ALA A 129 44.39 -9.32 54.04
N ALA A 130 45.69 -9.59 53.93
CA ALA A 130 46.41 -9.60 52.66
C ALA A 130 45.94 -10.73 51.74
N ASP A 131 45.75 -11.94 52.28
CA ASP A 131 45.25 -13.10 51.52
C ASP A 131 43.82 -12.84 50.99
N ASN A 132 42.96 -12.23 51.80
CA ASN A 132 41.62 -11.83 51.37
C ASN A 132 41.68 -10.79 50.25
N LYS A 133 42.54 -9.77 50.37
CA LYS A 133 42.74 -8.78 49.29
C LYS A 133 43.27 -9.44 48.01
N GLN A 134 44.21 -10.38 48.13
CA GLN A 134 44.75 -11.10 46.98
C GLN A 134 43.67 -11.93 46.28
N LYS A 135 42.79 -12.60 47.03
CA LYS A 135 41.63 -13.30 46.46
C LYS A 135 40.68 -12.34 45.74
N THR A 136 40.41 -11.17 46.31
CA THR A 136 39.59 -10.13 45.67
C THR A 136 40.23 -9.65 44.36
N ILE A 137 41.54 -9.38 44.35
CA ILE A 137 42.28 -8.99 43.14
C ILE A 137 42.14 -10.07 42.06
N GLN A 138 42.37 -11.34 42.40
CA GLN A 138 42.23 -12.45 41.45
C GLN A 138 40.80 -12.61 40.91
N SER A 139 39.76 -12.33 41.72
CA SER A 139 38.37 -12.33 41.25
C SER A 139 38.14 -11.21 40.24
N LEU A 140 38.57 -9.99 40.57
CA LEU A 140 38.43 -8.81 39.70
C LEU A 140 39.22 -8.97 38.40
N GLU A 141 40.41 -9.56 38.43
CA GLU A 141 41.20 -9.86 37.22
C GLU A 141 40.46 -10.83 36.30
N LYS A 142 39.80 -11.85 36.86
CA LYS A 142 38.98 -12.79 36.08
C LYS A 142 37.74 -12.13 35.49
N GLU A 143 37.04 -11.32 36.28
CA GLU A 143 35.87 -10.54 35.82
C GLU A 143 36.27 -9.59 34.68
N LEU A 144 37.37 -8.86 34.84
CA LEU A 144 37.88 -7.94 33.84
C LEU A 144 38.28 -8.66 32.54
N GLU A 145 38.87 -9.84 32.61
CA GLU A 145 39.19 -10.64 31.42
C GLU A 145 37.92 -11.18 30.72
N GLN A 146 36.91 -11.58 31.49
CA GLN A 146 35.61 -11.96 30.95
C GLN A 146 34.93 -10.78 30.25
N GLU A 147 34.90 -9.60 30.87
CA GLU A 147 34.34 -8.39 30.28
C GLU A 147 35.08 -7.97 29.00
N LYS A 148 36.41 -8.01 28.98
CA LYS A 148 37.20 -7.78 27.77
C LYS A 148 36.82 -8.75 26.65
N SER A 149 36.67 -10.04 26.96
CA SER A 149 36.25 -11.04 25.98
C SER A 149 34.85 -10.72 25.42
N ILE A 150 33.91 -10.32 26.27
CA ILE A 150 32.56 -9.91 25.87
C ILE A 150 32.62 -8.67 24.97
N ILE A 151 33.40 -7.65 25.33
CA ILE A 151 33.56 -6.42 24.54
C ILE A 151 34.12 -6.75 23.14
N LEU A 152 35.13 -7.61 23.06
CA LEU A 152 35.70 -8.01 21.75
C LEU A 152 34.67 -8.72 20.88
N LYS A 153 33.87 -9.63 21.46
CA LYS A 153 32.78 -10.30 20.74
C LYS A 153 31.74 -9.31 20.23
N LEU A 154 31.29 -8.37 21.08
CA LEU A 154 30.33 -7.34 20.69
C LEU A 154 30.88 -6.42 19.60
N LEU A 155 32.18 -6.08 19.63
CA LEU A 155 32.82 -5.30 18.57
C LEU A 155 32.87 -6.07 17.25
N GLU A 156 33.12 -7.37 17.29
CA GLU A 156 33.12 -8.23 16.10
C GLU A 156 31.70 -8.41 15.53
N GLU A 157 30.71 -8.64 16.39
CA GLU A 157 29.29 -8.67 16.01
C GLU A 157 28.85 -7.34 15.40
N ASN A 158 29.21 -6.21 15.99
CA ASN A 158 28.87 -4.89 15.45
C ASN A 158 29.54 -4.65 14.08
N ARG A 159 30.79 -5.07 13.91
CA ARG A 159 31.47 -5.00 12.59
C ARG A 159 30.80 -5.87 11.54
N THR A 160 30.40 -7.09 11.89
CA THR A 160 29.71 -7.98 10.95
C THR A 160 28.33 -7.44 10.58
N ILE A 161 27.57 -6.91 11.54
CA ILE A 161 26.27 -6.24 11.29
C ILE A 161 26.44 -4.99 10.44
N ALA A 162 27.47 -4.17 10.69
CA ALA A 162 27.74 -3.00 9.86
C ALA A 162 28.04 -3.41 8.40
N ALA A 163 28.88 -4.43 8.21
CA ALA A 163 29.20 -4.94 6.88
C ALA A 163 27.99 -5.54 6.15
N THR A 164 27.10 -6.26 6.86
CA THR A 164 25.87 -6.77 6.24
C THR A 164 24.91 -5.64 5.89
N TYR A 165 24.80 -4.61 6.73
CA TYR A 165 23.99 -3.43 6.44
C TYR A 165 24.50 -2.67 5.21
N ASP A 166 25.81 -2.45 5.11
CA ASP A 166 26.41 -1.79 3.95
C ASP A 166 26.18 -2.59 2.67
N SER A 167 26.34 -3.93 2.72
CA SER A 167 26.05 -4.80 1.58
C SER A 167 24.58 -4.79 1.18
N MET A 168 23.65 -4.83 2.15
CA MET A 168 22.21 -4.72 1.86
C MET A 168 21.87 -3.38 1.24
N ARG A 169 22.46 -2.29 1.74
CA ARG A 169 22.25 -0.95 1.23
C ARG A 169 22.75 -0.81 -0.21
N GLU A 170 23.91 -1.38 -0.54
CA GLU A 170 24.44 -1.40 -1.91
C GLU A 170 23.51 -2.19 -2.85
N GLN A 171 23.04 -3.38 -2.44
CA GLN A 171 22.07 -4.15 -3.22
C GLN A 171 20.75 -3.43 -3.43
N ASP A 172 20.26 -2.70 -2.42
CA ASP A 172 19.03 -1.92 -2.54
C ASP A 172 19.21 -0.72 -3.48
N PHE A 173 20.38 -0.07 -3.47
CA PHE A 173 20.72 0.96 -4.46
C PHE A 173 20.77 0.40 -5.89
N GLU A 174 21.39 -0.76 -6.10
CA GLU A 174 21.42 -1.41 -7.42
C GLU A 174 20.01 -1.75 -7.91
N LYS A 175 19.16 -2.30 -7.04
CA LYS A 175 17.76 -2.60 -7.37
C LYS A 175 16.94 -1.35 -7.66
N LEU A 176 17.20 -0.25 -6.94
CA LEU A 176 16.55 1.05 -7.21
C LEU A 176 16.98 1.60 -8.56
N ALA A 177 18.28 1.60 -8.86
CA ALA A 177 18.79 2.05 -10.15
C ALA A 177 18.21 1.22 -11.32
N ALA A 178 18.17 -0.11 -11.20
CA ALA A 178 17.56 -0.97 -12.22
C ALA A 178 16.04 -0.74 -12.39
N LYS A 179 15.33 -0.38 -11.30
CA LYS A 179 13.91 0.00 -11.38
C LYS A 179 13.72 1.36 -12.04
N GLU A 180 14.56 2.34 -11.74
CA GLU A 180 14.55 3.66 -12.37
C GLU A 180 14.83 3.56 -13.87
N GLU A 181 15.81 2.74 -14.28
CA GLU A 181 16.09 2.46 -15.69
C GLU A 181 14.87 1.86 -16.40
N LYS A 182 14.25 0.83 -15.80
CA LYS A 182 13.04 0.22 -16.35
C LYS A 182 11.84 1.18 -16.39
N LEU A 183 11.72 2.09 -15.42
CA LEU A 183 10.68 3.12 -15.44
C LEU A 183 10.90 4.09 -16.60
N MET A 184 12.15 4.54 -16.83
CA MET A 184 12.48 5.40 -17.97
C MET A 184 12.20 4.71 -19.31
N GLU A 185 12.54 3.42 -19.45
CA GLU A 185 12.19 2.64 -20.65
C GLU A 185 10.68 2.57 -20.90
N LEU A 186 9.89 2.33 -19.83
CA LEU A 186 8.44 2.28 -19.92
C LEU A 186 7.83 3.64 -20.24
N GLU A 187 8.34 4.72 -19.64
CA GLU A 187 7.91 6.09 -19.95
C GLU A 187 8.18 6.44 -21.42
N HIS A 188 9.34 6.05 -21.95
CA HIS A 188 9.67 6.24 -23.36
C HIS A 188 8.73 5.43 -24.26
N SER A 189 8.49 4.16 -23.95
CA SER A 189 7.56 3.32 -24.69
C SER A 189 6.12 3.85 -24.67
N ILE A 190 5.68 4.43 -23.55
CA ILE A 190 4.36 5.07 -23.44
C ILE A 190 4.29 6.31 -24.34
N ALA A 191 5.34 7.13 -24.35
CA ALA A 191 5.41 8.31 -25.23
C ALA A 191 5.35 7.92 -26.71
N ASP A 192 6.12 6.91 -27.13
CA ASP A 192 6.11 6.40 -28.50
C ASP A 192 4.74 5.85 -28.90
N MET A 193 4.09 5.11 -28.00
CA MET A 193 2.73 4.60 -28.23
C MET A 193 1.70 5.72 -28.33
N GLN A 194 1.82 6.77 -27.51
CA GLN A 194 0.94 7.94 -27.58
C GLN A 194 1.10 8.70 -28.89
N GLU A 195 2.33 8.85 -29.39
CA GLU A 195 2.59 9.44 -30.70
C GLU A 195 1.96 8.59 -31.82
N GLN A 196 2.09 7.26 -31.75
CA GLN A 196 1.42 6.35 -32.69
C GLN A 196 -0.10 6.48 -32.65
N TYR A 197 -0.71 6.58 -31.46
CA TYR A 197 -2.16 6.79 -31.33
C TYR A 197 -2.61 8.12 -31.93
N GLN A 198 -1.87 9.20 -31.70
CA GLN A 198 -2.17 10.51 -32.29
C GLN A 198 -2.06 10.46 -33.82
N ASN A 199 -1.04 9.81 -34.36
CA ASN A 199 -0.90 9.63 -35.81
C ASN A 199 -2.06 8.81 -36.40
N LEU A 200 -2.47 7.72 -35.73
CA LEU A 200 -3.63 6.92 -36.15
C LEU A 200 -4.95 7.69 -36.08
N GLU A 201 -5.13 8.55 -35.07
CA GLU A 201 -6.32 9.42 -34.95
C GLU A 201 -6.38 10.41 -36.12
N VAL A 202 -5.25 11.05 -36.45
CA VAL A 202 -5.15 11.94 -37.62
C VAL A 202 -5.40 11.19 -38.93
N GLU A 203 -4.85 9.98 -39.09
CA GLU A 203 -5.11 9.14 -40.27
C GLU A 203 -6.60 8.76 -40.37
N SER A 204 -7.22 8.40 -39.25
CA SER A 204 -8.66 8.08 -39.19
C SER A 204 -9.50 9.28 -39.62
N ASP A 205 -9.22 10.47 -39.11
CA ASP A 205 -9.89 11.71 -39.51
C ASP A 205 -9.76 12.00 -41.01
N VAL A 206 -8.58 11.73 -41.59
CA VAL A 206 -8.35 11.89 -43.03
C VAL A 206 -9.17 10.86 -43.83
N ILE A 207 -9.19 9.60 -43.39
CA ILE A 207 -9.98 8.54 -44.04
C ILE A 207 -11.47 8.86 -43.97
N GLU A 208 -11.98 9.30 -42.82
CA GLU A 208 -13.39 9.66 -42.65
C GLU A 208 -13.80 10.82 -43.56
N LYS A 209 -12.95 11.85 -43.69
CA LYS A 209 -13.17 12.95 -44.64
C LYS A 209 -13.20 12.45 -46.09
N GLN A 210 -12.23 11.64 -46.48
CA GLN A 210 -12.17 11.07 -47.84
C GLN A 210 -13.39 10.18 -48.14
N LEU A 211 -13.82 9.35 -47.20
CA LEU A 211 -15.03 8.53 -47.35
C LEU A 211 -16.28 9.39 -47.50
N THR A 212 -16.40 10.45 -46.69
CA THR A 212 -17.52 11.40 -46.79
C THR A 212 -17.53 12.09 -48.15
N ASP A 213 -16.37 12.53 -48.65
CA ASP A 213 -16.25 13.15 -49.98
C ASP A 213 -16.65 12.18 -51.11
N VAL A 214 -16.24 10.91 -51.02
CA VAL A 214 -16.62 9.87 -51.98
C VAL A 214 -18.13 9.61 -51.95
N VAL A 215 -18.74 9.52 -50.77
CA VAL A 215 -20.20 9.34 -50.63
C VAL A 215 -20.94 10.52 -51.24
N VAL A 216 -20.53 11.76 -50.95
CA VAL A 216 -21.13 12.96 -51.54
C VAL A 216 -20.97 12.96 -53.06
N SER A 217 -19.78 12.61 -53.57
CA SER A 217 -19.53 12.50 -55.01
C SER A 217 -20.45 11.46 -55.66
N LEU A 218 -20.56 10.26 -55.08
CA LEU A 218 -21.43 9.20 -55.58
C LEU A 218 -22.91 9.59 -55.53
N ASP A 219 -23.36 10.28 -54.48
CA ASP A 219 -24.73 10.79 -54.39
C ASP A 219 -25.01 11.83 -55.48
N THR A 220 -24.05 12.73 -55.75
CA THR A 220 -24.19 13.71 -56.84
C THR A 220 -24.21 13.04 -58.21
N GLU A 221 -23.32 12.08 -58.47
CA GLU A 221 -23.28 11.34 -59.72
C GLU A 221 -24.56 10.52 -59.93
N THR A 222 -25.04 9.84 -58.88
CA THR A 222 -26.29 9.08 -58.91
C THR A 222 -27.49 9.96 -59.21
N LYS A 223 -27.58 11.15 -58.58
CA LYS A 223 -28.64 12.14 -58.89
C LYS A 223 -28.57 12.61 -60.34
N THR A 224 -27.38 13.00 -60.81
CA THR A 224 -27.21 13.45 -62.21
C THR A 224 -27.53 12.35 -63.23
N SER A 225 -27.17 11.09 -62.94
CA SER A 225 -27.49 9.93 -63.77
C SER A 225 -29.00 9.65 -63.77
N ALA A 226 -29.65 9.71 -62.61
CA ALA A 226 -31.10 9.57 -62.51
C ALA A 226 -31.84 10.66 -63.30
N ASP A 227 -31.39 11.92 -63.21
CA ASP A 227 -31.95 13.04 -63.97
C ASP A 227 -31.75 12.83 -65.49
N ALA A 228 -30.58 12.37 -65.91
CA ALA A 228 -30.30 12.05 -67.31
C ALA A 228 -31.21 10.93 -67.82
N VAL A 229 -31.37 9.84 -67.07
CA VAL A 229 -32.26 8.72 -67.41
C VAL A 229 -33.72 9.18 -67.48
N ASN A 230 -34.18 9.96 -66.51
CA ASN A 230 -35.53 10.51 -66.50
C ASN A 230 -35.78 11.42 -67.71
N SER A 231 -34.82 12.29 -68.04
CA SER A 231 -34.92 13.16 -69.22
C SER A 231 -34.97 12.35 -70.53
N LEU A 232 -34.18 11.28 -70.64
CA LEU A 232 -34.17 10.40 -71.81
C LEU A 232 -35.48 9.62 -71.92
N SER A 233 -35.97 9.07 -70.80
CA SER A 233 -37.26 8.38 -70.73
C SER A 233 -38.41 9.28 -71.18
N ASN A 234 -38.45 10.54 -70.71
CA ASN A 234 -39.44 11.53 -71.14
C ASN A 234 -39.34 11.83 -72.64
N ARG A 235 -38.12 11.95 -73.20
CA ARG A 235 -37.92 12.14 -74.64
C ARG A 235 -38.38 10.94 -75.46
N ILE A 236 -38.13 9.71 -74.97
CA ILE A 236 -38.60 8.48 -75.63
C ILE A 236 -40.12 8.44 -75.63
N GLN A 237 -40.78 8.67 -74.48
CA GLN A 237 -42.24 8.69 -74.41
C GLN A 237 -42.85 9.77 -75.30
N ALA A 238 -42.27 10.97 -75.36
CA ALA A 238 -42.72 12.02 -76.26
C ALA A 238 -42.61 11.59 -77.74
N ARG A 239 -41.50 10.95 -78.11
CA ARG A 239 -41.29 10.41 -79.46
C ARG A 239 -42.26 9.28 -79.77
N GLU A 240 -42.51 8.36 -78.84
CA GLU A 240 -43.46 7.28 -79.01
C GLU A 240 -44.88 7.80 -79.22
N ARG A 241 -45.32 8.77 -78.41
CA ARG A 241 -46.62 9.44 -78.59
C ARG A 241 -46.72 10.10 -79.96
N HIS A 242 -45.66 10.78 -80.42
CA HIS A 242 -45.61 11.36 -81.75
C HIS A 242 -45.71 10.31 -82.86
N ILE A 243 -44.94 9.21 -82.77
CA ILE A 243 -45.00 8.11 -83.74
C ILE A 243 -46.39 7.50 -83.79
N GLN A 244 -47.01 7.23 -82.64
CA GLN A 244 -48.36 6.70 -82.55
C GLN A 244 -49.39 7.66 -83.16
N ALA A 245 -49.25 8.97 -82.92
CA ALA A 245 -50.09 9.98 -83.56
C ALA A 245 -49.92 9.95 -85.09
N CYS A 246 -48.69 9.96 -85.62
CA CYS A 246 -48.42 9.83 -87.05
C CYS A 246 -49.00 8.54 -87.66
N GLN A 247 -48.86 7.41 -86.97
CA GLN A 247 -49.43 6.14 -87.43
C GLN A 247 -50.95 6.18 -87.51
N ARG A 248 -51.61 6.74 -86.48
CA ARG A 248 -53.07 6.94 -86.48
C ARG A 248 -53.51 7.85 -87.63
N ARG A 249 -52.80 8.96 -87.84
CA ARG A 249 -53.05 9.91 -88.94
C ARG A 249 -52.95 9.23 -90.30
N ASN A 250 -51.84 8.52 -90.57
CA ASN A 250 -51.65 7.79 -91.82
C ASN A 250 -52.73 6.73 -92.04
N ALA A 251 -53.12 5.99 -91.00
CA ALA A 251 -54.18 4.99 -91.09
C ALA A 251 -55.54 5.63 -91.44
N ALA A 252 -55.85 6.81 -90.86
CA ALA A 252 -57.06 7.56 -91.17
C ALA A 252 -57.09 8.01 -92.64
N THR A 253 -56.04 8.70 -93.10
CA THR A 253 -55.91 9.15 -94.49
C THR A 253 -56.01 8.00 -95.49
N VAL A 254 -55.33 6.88 -95.23
CA VAL A 254 -55.41 5.70 -96.11
C VAL A 254 -56.83 5.15 -96.15
N SER A 255 -57.51 5.09 -95.00
CA SER A 255 -58.89 4.59 -94.92
C SER A 255 -59.88 5.47 -95.69
N GLU A 256 -59.67 6.79 -95.74
CA GLU A 256 -60.46 7.73 -96.55
C GLU A 256 -60.14 7.64 -98.05
N ILE A 257 -58.88 7.43 -98.43
CA ILE A 257 -58.49 7.37 -99.86
C ILE A 257 -58.94 6.07 -100.54
N VAL A 258 -58.99 4.95 -99.82
CA VAL A 258 -59.31 3.63 -100.41
C VAL A 258 -60.67 3.60 -101.12
N PRO A 259 -61.79 4.05 -100.53
CA PRO A 259 -63.07 4.11 -101.23
C PRO A 259 -63.06 5.02 -102.45
N LEU A 260 -62.38 6.18 -102.39
CA LEU A 260 -62.23 7.07 -103.54
C LEU A 260 -61.44 6.41 -104.68
N ARG A 261 -60.36 5.70 -104.34
CA ARG A 261 -59.59 4.94 -105.34
C ARG A 261 -60.47 3.89 -106.02
N ASN A 262 -61.18 3.08 -105.24
CA ASN A 262 -62.07 2.05 -105.76
C ASN A 262 -63.16 2.66 -106.66
N TYR A 263 -63.70 3.81 -106.27
CA TYR A 263 -64.64 4.57 -107.08
C TYR A 263 -64.07 4.92 -108.47
N TYR A 264 -62.84 5.45 -108.53
CA TYR A 264 -62.19 5.77 -109.81
C TYR A 264 -61.90 4.53 -110.65
N ASP A 265 -61.56 3.40 -110.02
CA ASP A 265 -61.42 2.11 -110.70
C ASP A 265 -62.75 1.66 -111.33
N HIS A 266 -63.88 1.85 -110.63
CA HIS A 266 -65.22 1.60 -111.18
C HIS A 266 -65.60 2.56 -112.30
N CYS A 267 -65.26 3.85 -112.18
CA CYS A 267 -65.48 4.83 -113.25
C CYS A 267 -64.73 4.48 -114.52
N TYR A 268 -63.49 4.01 -114.38
CA TYR A 268 -62.74 3.50 -115.52
C TYR A 268 -63.42 2.30 -116.16
N ALA A 269 -63.94 1.35 -115.37
CA ALA A 269 -64.71 0.22 -115.87
C ALA A 269 -65.99 0.66 -116.61
N ILE A 270 -66.74 1.63 -116.07
CA ILE A 270 -67.93 2.22 -116.69
C ILE A 270 -67.57 2.87 -118.03
N ILE A 271 -66.52 3.68 -118.07
CA ILE A 271 -66.04 4.33 -119.31
C ILE A 271 -65.63 3.29 -120.34
N GLN A 272 -64.95 2.20 -119.94
CA GLN A 272 -64.65 1.09 -120.84
C GLN A 272 -65.90 0.41 -121.39
N ILE A 273 -66.96 0.26 -120.58
CA ILE A 273 -68.25 -0.27 -121.05
C ILE A 273 -68.85 0.66 -122.09
N TYR A 274 -68.91 1.98 -121.83
CA TYR A 274 -69.37 2.96 -122.82
C TYR A 274 -68.54 2.91 -124.11
N GLN A 275 -67.21 2.88 -123.99
CA GLN A 275 -66.31 2.79 -125.12
C GLN A 275 -66.60 1.54 -125.97
N ARG A 276 -66.82 0.37 -125.36
CA ARG A 276 -67.17 -0.87 -126.06
C ARG A 276 -68.53 -0.77 -126.76
N ILE A 277 -69.52 -0.17 -126.11
CA ILE A 277 -70.85 0.07 -126.72
C ILE A 277 -70.70 0.93 -127.97
N PHE A 278 -70.01 2.08 -127.87
CA PHE A 278 -69.79 2.96 -129.02
C PHE A 278 -68.94 2.31 -130.12
N GLN A 279 -67.91 1.54 -129.76
CA GLN A 279 -67.13 0.78 -130.75
C GLN A 279 -67.98 -0.25 -131.50
N SER A 280 -68.84 -1.01 -130.81
CA SER A 280 -69.72 -2.01 -131.44
C SER A 280 -70.77 -1.35 -132.34
N LEU A 281 -71.30 -0.19 -131.94
CA LEU A 281 -72.21 0.60 -132.79
C LEU A 281 -71.55 1.07 -134.09
N LEU A 282 -70.27 1.46 -134.03
CA LEU A 282 -69.50 1.98 -135.17
C LEU A 282 -68.85 0.90 -136.05
N LEU A 283 -68.82 -0.37 -135.62
CA LEU A 283 -68.21 -1.48 -136.38
C LEU A 283 -69.16 -1.95 -137.52
N PRO A 284 -68.71 -1.95 -138.79
CA PRO A 284 -69.59 -2.25 -139.94
C PRO A 284 -70.05 -3.72 -140.05
N LYS A 285 -69.45 -4.64 -139.29
CA LYS A 285 -69.56 -6.09 -139.52
C LYS A 285 -70.51 -6.82 -138.55
N GLU A 286 -71.06 -6.14 -137.55
CA GLU A 286 -71.98 -6.74 -136.58
C GLU A 286 -73.39 -6.17 -136.75
N ASN A 287 -74.35 -6.98 -137.21
CA ASN A 287 -75.78 -6.62 -137.26
C ASN A 287 -76.52 -7.02 -135.98
N LYS A 288 -75.80 -7.28 -134.89
CA LYS A 288 -76.44 -7.61 -133.61
C LYS A 288 -76.92 -6.33 -132.93
N PRO A 289 -78.12 -6.32 -132.34
CA PRO A 289 -78.57 -5.21 -131.52
C PRO A 289 -77.63 -5.05 -130.33
N VAL A 290 -77.03 -3.88 -130.19
CA VAL A 290 -76.19 -3.54 -129.04
C VAL A 290 -77.12 -3.16 -127.90
N TRP A 291 -77.18 -4.02 -126.89
CA TRP A 291 -77.92 -3.75 -125.66
C TRP A 291 -76.98 -3.20 -124.59
N LEU A 292 -77.57 -2.43 -123.67
CA LEU A 292 -76.86 -2.00 -122.48
C LEU A 292 -76.48 -3.26 -121.67
N PRO A 293 -75.19 -3.49 -121.36
CA PRO A 293 -74.81 -4.62 -120.53
C PRO A 293 -75.35 -4.47 -119.12
N ASP A 294 -75.88 -5.55 -118.51
CA ASP A 294 -76.30 -5.56 -117.10
C ASP A 294 -75.14 -5.21 -116.15
N THR A 295 -73.90 -5.43 -116.61
CA THR A 295 -72.68 -5.06 -115.89
C THR A 295 -72.50 -3.54 -115.75
N LEU A 296 -73.14 -2.72 -116.58
CA LEU A 296 -73.09 -1.25 -116.45
C LEU A 296 -73.83 -0.78 -115.20
N GLN A 297 -75.06 -1.27 -114.98
CA GLN A 297 -75.84 -0.89 -113.80
C GLN A 297 -75.15 -1.36 -112.53
N ALA A 298 -74.65 -2.59 -112.52
CA ALA A 298 -73.86 -3.11 -111.40
C ALA A 298 -72.61 -2.26 -111.13
N ALA A 299 -71.90 -1.81 -112.17
CA ALA A 299 -70.73 -0.95 -112.01
C ALA A 299 -71.07 0.46 -111.51
N LEU A 300 -72.19 1.04 -111.97
CA LEU A 300 -72.70 2.33 -111.49
C LEU A 300 -73.14 2.24 -110.02
N ASP A 301 -73.84 1.18 -109.64
CA ASP A 301 -74.27 0.95 -108.27
C ASP A 301 -73.07 0.69 -107.35
N SER A 302 -72.07 -0.09 -107.81
CA SER A 302 -70.81 -0.30 -107.08
C SER A 302 -70.03 1.00 -106.91
N ALA A 303 -69.87 1.81 -107.96
CA ALA A 303 -69.24 3.12 -107.87
C ALA A 303 -69.97 4.02 -106.86
N TYR A 304 -71.30 4.06 -106.92
CA TYR A 304 -72.10 4.82 -105.98
C TYR A 304 -71.91 4.36 -104.53
N ARG A 305 -71.86 3.04 -104.27
CA ARG A 305 -71.58 2.48 -102.94
C ARG A 305 -70.20 2.85 -102.41
N GLU A 306 -69.17 2.91 -103.25
CA GLU A 306 -67.84 3.35 -102.82
C GLU A 306 -67.82 4.85 -102.43
N LEU A 307 -68.64 5.69 -103.08
CA LEU A 307 -68.84 7.08 -102.65
C LEU A 307 -69.60 7.19 -101.32
N GLU A 308 -70.61 6.34 -101.10
CA GLU A 308 -71.29 6.27 -99.80
C GLU A 308 -70.34 5.77 -98.72
N ALA A 309 -69.53 4.75 -99.01
CA ALA A 309 -68.50 4.24 -98.11
C ALA A 309 -67.48 5.31 -97.73
N PHE A 310 -67.02 6.13 -98.70
CA PHE A 310 -66.21 7.31 -98.41
C PHE A 310 -66.91 8.24 -97.41
N HIS A 311 -68.17 8.60 -97.67
CA HIS A 311 -68.91 9.53 -96.83
C HIS A 311 -69.04 9.02 -95.38
N PHE A 312 -69.31 7.73 -95.20
CA PHE A 312 -69.38 7.11 -93.87
C PHE A 312 -68.03 7.07 -93.17
N VAL A 313 -66.95 6.71 -93.88
CA VAL A 313 -65.60 6.67 -93.30
C VAL A 313 -65.15 8.07 -92.92
N HIS A 314 -65.36 9.05 -93.80
CA HIS A 314 -65.00 10.45 -93.56
C HIS A 314 -65.76 11.03 -92.35
N ALA A 315 -67.08 10.82 -92.27
CA ALA A 315 -67.89 11.25 -91.14
C ALA A 315 -67.52 10.55 -89.82
N ALA A 316 -67.14 9.26 -89.87
CA ALA A 316 -66.68 8.53 -88.69
C ALA A 316 -65.29 8.97 -88.20
N MET A 317 -64.49 9.59 -89.07
CA MET A 317 -63.14 10.08 -88.77
C MET A 317 -63.07 11.59 -88.54
N ASP A 318 -64.22 12.29 -88.54
CA ASP A 318 -64.31 13.66 -88.04
C ASP A 318 -64.21 13.66 -86.53
N SER A 319 -62.98 13.85 -86.07
CA SER A 319 -62.63 14.03 -84.68
C SER A 319 -61.95 15.38 -84.50
N GLU A 320 -62.35 16.10 -83.46
CA GLU A 320 -61.79 17.39 -83.08
C GLU A 320 -60.30 17.26 -82.74
N GLY A 321 -59.51 18.26 -83.18
CA GLY A 321 -58.08 18.36 -82.83
C GLY A 321 -57.09 17.99 -83.94
N LEU A 322 -57.47 18.13 -85.21
CA LEU A 322 -56.55 18.00 -86.34
C LEU A 322 -55.60 19.20 -86.41
N GLY A 323 -54.34 18.94 -86.71
CA GLY A 323 -53.37 20.00 -86.99
C GLY A 323 -53.62 20.65 -88.36
N ASP A 324 -53.07 21.85 -88.59
CA ASP A 324 -53.27 22.64 -89.82
C ASP A 324 -52.93 21.85 -91.11
N GLU A 325 -51.88 21.02 -91.08
CA GLU A 325 -51.50 20.16 -92.22
C GLU A 325 -52.52 19.04 -92.48
N GLU A 326 -53.13 18.47 -91.44
CA GLU A 326 -54.17 17.43 -91.57
C GLU A 326 -55.47 18.00 -92.10
N LEU A 327 -55.81 19.22 -91.65
CA LEU A 327 -56.97 19.94 -92.16
C LEU A 327 -56.83 20.15 -93.67
N ALA A 328 -55.65 20.59 -94.14
CA ALA A 328 -55.37 20.77 -95.56
C ALA A 328 -55.47 19.46 -96.36
N VAL A 329 -54.96 18.34 -95.83
CA VAL A 329 -55.08 17.02 -96.49
C VAL A 329 -56.55 16.58 -96.56
N LYS A 330 -57.31 16.74 -95.48
CA LYS A 330 -58.74 16.43 -95.46
C LYS A 330 -59.54 17.28 -96.45
N GLU A 331 -59.30 18.59 -96.49
CA GLU A 331 -59.94 19.49 -97.46
C GLU A 331 -59.65 19.07 -98.91
N HIS A 332 -58.42 18.65 -99.20
CA HIS A 332 -58.08 18.10 -100.52
C HIS A 332 -58.84 16.81 -100.83
N ILE A 333 -58.92 15.86 -99.88
CA ILE A 333 -59.65 14.60 -100.05
C ILE A 333 -61.15 14.85 -100.23
N GLU A 334 -61.74 15.76 -99.46
CA GLU A 334 -63.14 16.17 -99.60
C GLU A 334 -63.39 16.85 -100.96
N GLY A 335 -62.45 17.68 -101.41
CA GLY A 335 -62.48 18.26 -102.76
C GLY A 335 -62.53 17.17 -103.84
N VAL A 336 -61.70 16.13 -103.73
CA VAL A 336 -61.70 14.97 -104.64
C VAL A 336 -63.04 14.25 -104.58
N PHE A 337 -63.60 14.01 -103.40
CA PHE A 337 -64.94 13.43 -103.25
C PHE A 337 -66.02 14.29 -103.92
N GLY A 338 -65.98 15.61 -103.76
CA GLY A 338 -66.89 16.54 -104.41
C GLY A 338 -66.84 16.43 -105.94
N THR A 339 -65.65 16.27 -106.52
CA THR A 339 -65.49 16.01 -107.97
C THR A 339 -66.01 14.64 -108.37
N ALA A 340 -65.74 13.62 -107.56
CA ALA A 340 -66.19 12.24 -107.78
C ALA A 340 -67.73 12.15 -107.78
N LYS A 341 -68.40 12.81 -106.84
CA LYS A 341 -69.87 12.89 -106.79
C LYS A 341 -70.48 13.51 -108.05
N LYS A 342 -69.87 14.59 -108.58
CA LYS A 342 -70.29 15.21 -109.84
C LYS A 342 -70.07 14.26 -111.03
N MET A 343 -68.94 13.57 -111.05
CA MET A 343 -68.62 12.58 -112.10
C MET A 343 -69.62 11.41 -112.06
N GLN A 344 -70.01 10.93 -110.88
CA GLN A 344 -71.04 9.88 -110.76
C GLN A 344 -72.37 10.34 -111.34
N GLY A 345 -72.81 11.56 -111.01
CA GLY A 345 -74.02 12.14 -111.59
C GLY A 345 -73.96 12.22 -113.12
N ALA A 346 -72.81 12.61 -113.67
CA ALA A 346 -72.60 12.65 -115.12
C ALA A 346 -72.59 11.24 -115.74
N LEU A 347 -71.91 10.26 -115.13
CA LEU A 347 -71.87 8.88 -115.62
C LEU A 347 -73.24 8.20 -115.59
N THR A 348 -74.05 8.45 -114.56
CA THR A 348 -75.44 7.99 -114.49
C THR A 348 -76.31 8.66 -115.55
N GLY A 349 -76.18 9.98 -115.73
CA GLY A 349 -76.89 10.70 -116.79
C GLY A 349 -76.53 10.18 -118.19
N ILE A 350 -75.24 9.94 -118.45
CA ILE A 350 -74.79 9.29 -119.70
C ILE A 350 -75.39 7.89 -119.83
N ALA A 351 -75.54 7.13 -118.75
CA ALA A 351 -76.16 5.81 -118.78
C ALA A 351 -77.61 5.87 -119.28
N GLU A 352 -78.37 6.82 -118.74
CA GLU A 352 -79.76 7.08 -119.12
C GLU A 352 -79.86 7.53 -120.57
N ASP A 353 -79.00 8.46 -120.99
CA ASP A 353 -78.93 8.94 -122.38
C ASP A 353 -78.57 7.81 -123.35
N VAL A 354 -77.55 7.00 -123.04
CA VAL A 354 -77.14 5.84 -123.85
C VAL A 354 -78.26 4.81 -123.89
N LYS A 355 -78.95 4.54 -122.78
CA LYS A 355 -80.10 3.63 -122.72
C LYS A 355 -81.25 4.11 -123.61
N MET A 356 -81.60 5.40 -123.53
CA MET A 356 -82.62 6.00 -124.40
C MET A 356 -82.21 5.95 -125.87
N PHE A 357 -80.95 6.30 -126.16
CA PHE A 357 -80.39 6.30 -127.50
C PHE A 357 -80.38 4.90 -128.14
N LEU A 358 -79.91 3.87 -127.41
CA LEU A 358 -79.97 2.48 -127.85
C LEU A 358 -81.43 1.99 -128.01
N GLY A 359 -82.32 2.41 -127.11
CA GLY A 359 -83.76 2.13 -127.20
C GLY A 359 -84.39 2.71 -128.47
N GLN A 360 -84.05 3.94 -128.85
CA GLN A 360 -84.52 4.56 -130.10
C GLN A 360 -83.91 3.89 -131.34
N LEU A 361 -82.63 3.52 -131.30
CA LEU A 361 -81.96 2.79 -132.38
C LEU A 361 -82.59 1.40 -132.62
N SER A 362 -82.98 0.69 -131.56
CA SER A 362 -83.62 -0.63 -131.70
C SER A 362 -85.02 -0.54 -132.34
N GLN A 363 -85.75 0.57 -132.12
CA GLN A 363 -87.05 0.83 -132.74
C GLN A 363 -86.97 1.26 -134.20
N LYS A 364 -85.81 1.80 -134.65
CA LYS A 364 -85.60 2.28 -136.03
C LYS A 364 -84.27 1.76 -136.60
N PRO A 365 -84.21 0.51 -137.08
CA PRO A 365 -82.96 -0.10 -137.55
C PRO A 365 -82.32 0.61 -138.75
N ASP A 366 -83.10 1.31 -139.58
CA ASP A 366 -82.57 2.10 -140.71
C ASP A 366 -81.69 3.28 -140.26
N LEU A 367 -81.97 3.86 -139.09
CA LEU A 367 -81.16 4.94 -138.50
C LEU A 367 -79.77 4.45 -138.09
N LEU A 368 -79.63 3.18 -137.67
CA LEU A 368 -78.33 2.57 -137.39
C LEU A 368 -77.47 2.48 -138.66
N ASN A 369 -78.07 2.10 -139.79
CA ASN A 369 -77.38 2.04 -141.08
C ASN A 369 -76.95 3.43 -141.58
N VAL A 370 -77.81 4.45 -141.42
CA VAL A 370 -77.48 5.85 -141.74
C VAL A 370 -76.37 6.37 -140.83
N MET A 371 -76.41 6.06 -139.53
CA MET A 371 -75.36 6.46 -138.59
C MET A 371 -74.03 5.78 -138.94
N ARG A 372 -74.02 4.50 -139.28
CA ARG A 372 -72.82 3.78 -139.76
C ARG A 372 -72.31 4.33 -141.09
N MET A 373 -73.17 4.74 -142.02
CA MET A 373 -72.73 5.42 -143.25
C MET A 373 -72.10 6.79 -142.97
N LYS A 374 -72.69 7.58 -142.07
CA LYS A 374 -72.20 8.95 -141.75
C LYS A 374 -70.96 8.97 -140.85
N PHE A 375 -70.88 8.07 -139.87
CA PHE A 375 -69.83 8.07 -138.85
C PHE A 375 -68.87 6.87 -138.94
N GLY A 376 -69.25 5.79 -139.64
CA GLY A 376 -68.44 4.58 -139.83
C GLY A 376 -67.39 4.67 -140.96
N MET A 377 -67.26 5.82 -141.64
CA MET A 377 -66.21 6.07 -142.65
C MET A 377 -64.96 6.76 -142.07
N LEU A 378 -64.49 6.30 -140.91
CA LEU A 378 -63.16 6.66 -140.36
C LEU A 378 -62.33 5.41 -140.02
N ARG A 379 -62.24 4.48 -140.98
CA ARG A 379 -61.07 3.61 -141.14
C ARG A 379 -60.62 3.62 -142.60
N ARG A 380 -59.83 4.65 -142.96
CA ARG A 380 -58.74 4.45 -143.93
C ARG A 380 -57.63 3.70 -143.18
N LYS A 381 -56.96 2.80 -143.91
CA LYS A 381 -55.89 1.88 -143.44
C LYS A 381 -55.03 2.43 -142.32
#